data_AF-M4EB21-F1
#
_entry.id   AF-M4EB21-F1
#
_cell.length_a   1.000
_cell.length_b   1.000
_cell.length_c   1.000
_cell.angle_alpha   90.00
_cell.angle_beta   90.00
_cell.angle_gamma   90.00
#
_symmetry.space_group_name_H-M   'P 1'
#
loop_
_entity.id
_entity.type
_entity.pdbx_description
1 polymer ?
#
loop_
_entity_poly.entity_id
_entity_poly.type
_entity_poly.pdbx_seq_one_letter_code
_entity_poly.pdbx_strand_id
1 'polypeptide(L)'
;MSRFRSLLQASVNATKRAFTWNIEEWIPPPEKYIFKFHSKEDLKKWHLYSDSEYGGLSSASLEIPDGGKGSDGTGIFSGNLSVDLSEGSKWNISRSGFCGMRSKKFDGFIDLDGYDAIAMRLRGDGRCYISTIPLARYLPTWRGNVIDVEMEMNPGRVLGMSLSVNAEGGAVGAKSGAGDFRVEIDWIKALRMP
;
A
#
# COMPACT_ATOMS: atom_id res chain seq x y z
N MET A 1 -25.11 17.63 6.36
CA MET A 1 -26.23 16.70 6.02
C MET A 1 -25.81 15.30 5.54
N SER A 2 -24.54 15.06 5.14
CA SER A 2 -24.07 13.75 4.61
C SER A 2 -23.97 12.62 5.66
N ARG A 3 -23.44 12.91 6.85
CA ARG A 3 -23.17 11.89 7.91
C ARG A 3 -24.42 11.25 8.53
N PHE A 4 -25.54 11.96 8.56
CA PHE A 4 -26.80 11.41 9.09
C PHE A 4 -27.41 10.39 8.13
N ARG A 5 -27.30 10.64 6.82
CA ARG A 5 -27.76 9.69 5.80
C ARG A 5 -26.90 8.43 5.78
N SER A 6 -25.59 8.53 5.96
CA SER A 6 -24.72 7.35 6.01
C SER A 6 -24.99 6.46 7.22
N LEU A 7 -25.29 7.04 8.39
CA LEU A 7 -25.66 6.29 9.59
C LEU A 7 -27.02 5.59 9.45
N LEU A 8 -28.02 6.28 8.88
CA LEU A 8 -29.33 5.68 8.61
C LEU A 8 -29.23 4.56 7.55
N GLN A 9 -28.42 4.77 6.50
CA GLN A 9 -28.17 3.75 5.49
C GLN A 9 -27.45 2.52 6.09
N ALA A 10 -26.47 2.74 6.97
CA ALA A 10 -25.76 1.67 7.66
C ALA A 10 -26.71 0.88 8.58
N SER A 11 -27.61 1.57 9.30
CA SER A 11 -28.64 0.94 10.14
C SER A 11 -29.64 0.12 9.32
N VAL A 12 -30.19 0.69 8.24
CA VAL A 12 -31.12 -0.02 7.35
C VAL A 12 -30.46 -1.22 6.68
N ASN A 13 -29.20 -1.09 6.27
CA ASN A 13 -28.44 -2.20 5.71
C ASN A 13 -28.15 -3.27 6.76
N ALA A 14 -27.83 -2.90 8.00
CA ALA A 14 -27.62 -3.83 9.10
C ALA A 14 -28.91 -4.60 9.45
N THR A 15 -30.06 -3.92 9.50
CA THR A 15 -31.36 -4.56 9.76
C THR A 15 -31.76 -5.50 8.62
N LYS A 16 -31.56 -5.10 7.35
CA LYS A 16 -31.79 -6.01 6.21
C LYS A 16 -30.92 -7.26 6.28
N ARG A 17 -29.64 -7.12 6.65
CA ARG A 17 -28.69 -8.24 6.83
C ARG A 17 -29.07 -9.19 7.99
N ALA A 18 -29.64 -8.66 9.06
CA ALA A 18 -30.08 -9.45 10.20
C ALA A 18 -31.32 -10.31 9.88
N PHE A 19 -32.18 -9.86 8.97
CA PHE A 19 -33.41 -10.57 8.61
C PHE A 19 -33.24 -11.64 7.51
N THR A 20 -32.19 -11.58 6.69
CA THR A 20 -32.04 -12.50 5.54
C THR A 20 -31.47 -13.89 5.87
N TRP A 21 -30.94 -14.14 7.08
CA TRP A 21 -30.39 -15.46 7.51
C TRP A 21 -29.43 -16.13 6.49
N ASN A 22 -28.87 -15.37 5.55
CA ASN A 22 -27.88 -15.85 4.59
C ASN A 22 -26.52 -15.88 5.29
N ILE A 23 -26.16 -17.01 5.88
CA ILE A 23 -24.88 -17.22 6.56
C ILE A 23 -23.69 -16.93 5.63
N GLU A 24 -23.84 -17.15 4.32
CA GLU A 24 -22.84 -16.81 3.29
C GLU A 24 -22.61 -15.29 3.12
N GLU A 25 -23.56 -14.42 3.48
CA GLU A 25 -23.39 -12.96 3.44
C GLU A 25 -22.61 -12.40 4.64
N TRP A 26 -22.49 -13.17 5.73
CA TRP A 26 -21.70 -12.80 6.92
C TRP A 26 -20.22 -13.14 6.77
N ILE A 27 -19.91 -14.08 5.86
CA ILE A 27 -18.55 -14.50 5.58
C ILE A 27 -17.99 -13.55 4.52
N PRO A 28 -16.91 -12.81 4.81
CA PRO A 28 -16.30 -11.96 3.80
C PRO A 28 -15.86 -12.77 2.58
N PRO A 29 -15.92 -12.17 1.38
CA PRO A 29 -15.47 -12.84 0.16
C PRO A 29 -14.02 -13.33 0.31
N PRO A 30 -13.62 -14.40 -0.39
CA PRO A 30 -12.26 -14.92 -0.34
C PRO A 30 -11.19 -13.86 -0.67
N GLU A 31 -11.55 -12.86 -1.46
CA GLU A 31 -10.69 -11.71 -1.75
C GLU A 31 -11.46 -10.38 -1.76
N LYS A 32 -10.78 -9.31 -1.36
CA LYS A 32 -11.30 -7.92 -1.39
C LYS A 32 -10.25 -6.99 -1.96
N TYR A 33 -10.60 -6.25 -3.01
CA TYR A 33 -9.75 -5.17 -3.51
C TYR A 33 -9.61 -4.06 -2.47
N ILE A 34 -8.37 -3.76 -2.09
CA ILE A 34 -8.01 -2.60 -1.28
C ILE A 34 -7.67 -1.44 -2.22
N PHE A 35 -6.75 -1.69 -3.16
CA PHE A 35 -6.37 -0.72 -4.19
C PHE A 35 -6.34 -1.36 -5.57
N LYS A 36 -6.71 -0.53 -6.53
CA LYS A 36 -6.68 -0.79 -7.96
C LYS A 36 -5.78 0.27 -8.59
N PHE A 37 -5.19 -0.03 -9.74
CA PHE A 37 -4.37 0.92 -10.49
C PHE A 37 -4.83 0.98 -11.95
N HIS A 38 -6.13 1.22 -12.16
CA HIS A 38 -6.72 1.18 -13.51
C HIS A 38 -6.92 2.56 -14.13
N SER A 39 -6.90 3.61 -13.33
CA SER A 39 -7.19 4.97 -13.80
C SER A 39 -6.37 6.02 -13.04
N LYS A 40 -6.30 7.21 -13.63
CA LYS A 40 -5.71 8.38 -12.97
C LYS A 40 -6.46 8.73 -11.67
N GLU A 41 -7.75 8.41 -11.57
CA GLU A 41 -8.56 8.55 -10.35
C GLU A 41 -8.06 7.64 -9.22
N ASP A 42 -7.62 6.42 -9.54
CA ASP A 42 -7.02 5.54 -8.55
C ASP A 42 -5.70 6.11 -8.03
N LEU A 43 -4.89 6.72 -8.90
CA LEU A 43 -3.62 7.34 -8.49
C LEU A 43 -3.82 8.53 -7.54
N LYS A 44 -4.95 9.25 -7.65
CA LYS A 44 -5.30 10.34 -6.73
C LYS A 44 -5.46 9.87 -5.29
N LYS A 45 -5.62 8.56 -5.03
CA LYS A 45 -5.67 7.97 -3.68
C LYS A 45 -4.29 7.87 -3.03
N TRP A 46 -3.22 8.13 -3.77
CA TRP A 46 -1.84 8.02 -3.30
C TRP A 46 -1.19 9.39 -3.17
N HIS A 47 -0.22 9.46 -2.28
CA HIS A 47 0.70 10.57 -2.10
C HIS A 47 2.12 10.02 -2.19
N LEU A 48 2.92 10.59 -3.08
CA LEU A 48 4.33 10.25 -3.24
C LEU A 48 5.16 11.02 -2.23
N TYR A 49 6.18 10.38 -1.70
CA TYR A 49 7.17 10.96 -0.80
C TYR A 49 8.55 10.38 -1.11
N SER A 50 9.61 11.11 -0.75
CA SER A 50 10.98 10.64 -0.88
C SER A 50 11.89 11.29 0.16
N ASP A 51 13.15 10.86 0.22
CA ASP A 51 14.16 11.50 1.06
C ASP A 51 14.41 12.99 0.74
N SER A 52 13.91 13.50 -0.39
CA SER A 52 13.99 14.91 -0.77
C SER A 52 13.34 15.84 0.25
N GLU A 53 12.31 15.36 0.95
CA GLU A 53 11.66 16.09 2.05
C GLU A 53 12.62 16.35 3.23
N TYR A 54 13.71 15.59 3.29
CA TYR A 54 14.72 15.65 4.33
C TYR A 54 16.12 16.01 3.79
N GLY A 55 16.20 16.50 2.54
CA GLY A 55 17.46 16.96 1.93
C GLY A 55 18.20 15.92 1.09
N GLY A 56 17.63 14.72 0.88
CA GLY A 56 18.11 13.77 -0.12
C GLY A 56 17.79 14.21 -1.55
N LEU A 57 18.28 13.45 -2.52
CA LEU A 57 18.13 13.75 -3.95
C LEU A 57 17.32 12.70 -4.71
N SER A 58 16.62 11.81 -4.01
CA SER A 58 15.75 10.83 -4.67
C SER A 58 14.49 11.50 -5.25
N SER A 59 13.90 10.86 -6.26
CA SER A 59 12.67 11.32 -6.92
C SER A 59 11.75 10.15 -7.24
N ALA A 60 10.44 10.42 -7.31
CA ALA A 60 9.43 9.40 -7.58
C ALA A 60 8.29 9.94 -8.45
N SER A 61 7.72 9.07 -9.28
CA SER A 61 6.53 9.27 -10.09
C SER A 61 5.58 8.08 -9.98
N LEU A 62 4.29 8.33 -10.23
CA LEU A 62 3.26 7.30 -10.26
C LEU A 62 2.31 7.60 -11.42
N GLU A 63 2.26 6.68 -12.38
CA GLU A 63 1.59 6.90 -13.67
C GLU A 63 0.79 5.67 -14.11
N ILE A 64 -0.19 5.88 -14.97
CA ILE A 64 -0.86 4.80 -15.73
C ILE A 64 -0.31 4.88 -17.16
N PRO A 65 0.25 3.81 -17.74
CA PRO A 65 0.74 3.82 -19.10
C PRO A 65 -0.40 4.05 -20.09
N ASP A 66 -0.21 4.97 -21.04
CA ASP A 66 -1.18 5.27 -22.09
C ASP A 66 -1.26 4.08 -23.08
N GLY A 67 -2.48 3.62 -23.40
CA GLY A 67 -2.70 2.60 -24.44
C GLY A 67 -2.87 1.14 -23.97
N GLY A 68 -3.06 0.90 -22.68
CA GLY A 68 -3.44 -0.43 -22.17
C GLY A 68 -4.79 -0.90 -22.73
N LYS A 69 -4.76 -1.70 -23.81
CA LYS A 69 -5.93 -2.46 -24.27
C LYS A 69 -6.16 -3.62 -23.32
N GLY A 70 -7.13 -3.49 -22.42
CA GLY A 70 -7.65 -4.59 -21.61
C GLY A 70 -8.04 -4.18 -20.20
N SER A 71 -8.81 -5.05 -19.54
CA SER A 71 -9.26 -4.98 -18.15
C SER A 71 -8.16 -4.91 -17.08
N ASP A 72 -6.89 -4.91 -17.47
CA ASP A 72 -5.72 -5.12 -16.61
C ASP A 72 -4.91 -3.83 -16.50
N GLY A 73 -5.49 -2.84 -15.83
CA GLY A 73 -4.83 -1.57 -15.57
C GLY A 73 -3.65 -1.75 -14.62
N THR A 74 -2.49 -1.21 -15.01
CA THR A 74 -1.23 -1.34 -14.30
C THR A 74 -0.72 0.04 -13.91
N GLY A 75 -0.47 0.28 -12.62
CA GLY A 75 0.21 1.48 -12.15
C GLY A 75 1.72 1.31 -12.23
N ILE A 76 2.43 2.33 -12.69
CA ILE A 76 3.89 2.35 -12.75
C ILE A 76 4.38 3.29 -11.65
N PHE A 77 4.96 2.73 -10.59
CA PHE A 77 5.70 3.46 -9.57
C PHE A 77 7.18 3.43 -9.94
N SER A 78 7.73 4.59 -10.29
CA SER A 78 9.11 4.70 -10.79
C SER A 78 9.81 5.91 -10.24
N GLY A 79 11.12 6.01 -10.47
CA GLY A 79 11.91 7.16 -10.08
C GLY A 79 13.39 6.85 -10.04
N ASN A 80 14.14 7.75 -9.41
CA ASN A 80 15.57 7.60 -9.20
C ASN A 80 15.87 7.65 -7.70
N LEU A 81 16.61 6.66 -7.21
CA LEU A 81 17.11 6.63 -5.83
C LEU A 81 18.52 7.20 -5.82
N SER A 82 18.77 8.20 -4.99
CA SER A 82 20.09 8.75 -4.76
C SER A 82 20.45 8.70 -3.28
N VAL A 83 21.66 8.26 -2.99
CA VAL A 83 22.23 8.32 -1.63
C VAL A 83 22.85 9.68 -1.33
N ASP A 84 22.99 10.54 -2.35
CA ASP A 84 23.58 11.86 -2.20
C ASP A 84 22.62 12.82 -1.47
N LEU A 85 23.23 13.78 -0.76
CA LEU A 85 22.52 14.82 -0.02
C LEU A 85 22.75 16.17 -0.67
N SER A 86 21.73 17.02 -0.64
CA SER A 86 21.85 18.42 -1.04
C SER A 86 22.90 19.16 -0.21
N GLU A 87 23.76 19.92 -0.89
CA GLU A 87 24.77 20.76 -0.26
C GLU A 87 24.10 21.78 0.68
N GLY A 88 24.51 21.80 1.95
CA GLY A 88 23.97 22.73 2.95
C GLY A 88 22.64 22.31 3.59
N SER A 89 22.20 21.06 3.43
CA SER A 89 21.02 20.55 4.14
C SER A 89 21.20 20.69 5.66
N LYS A 90 20.21 21.32 6.32
CA LYS A 90 20.18 21.45 7.79
C LYS A 90 19.80 20.14 8.49
N TRP A 91 19.31 19.17 7.74
CA TRP A 91 18.79 17.91 8.23
C TRP A 91 19.89 16.86 8.13
N ASN A 92 20.45 16.49 9.28
CA ASN A 92 21.37 15.34 9.38
C ASN A 92 20.54 14.05 9.29
N ILE A 93 20.19 13.62 8.07
CA ILE A 93 19.58 12.31 7.88
C ILE A 93 20.64 11.23 7.93
N SER A 94 20.36 10.17 8.68
CA SER A 94 21.26 9.02 8.80
C SER A 94 21.11 8.03 7.64
N ARG A 95 20.03 8.12 6.85
CA ARG A 95 19.72 7.25 5.71
C ARG A 95 19.01 8.04 4.60
N SER A 96 19.64 8.11 3.44
CA SER A 96 19.11 8.59 2.15
C SER A 96 18.87 7.40 1.23
N GLY A 97 18.40 7.65 0.01
CA GLY A 97 18.14 6.65 -1.01
C GLY A 97 16.76 6.00 -0.91
N PHE A 98 15.71 6.73 -0.52
CA PHE A 98 14.37 6.14 -0.47
C PHE A 98 13.28 6.95 -1.17
N CYS A 99 12.35 6.21 -1.78
CA CYS A 99 11.11 6.70 -2.36
C CYS A 99 9.95 5.86 -1.87
N GLY A 100 8.77 6.45 -1.77
CA GLY A 100 7.57 5.69 -1.42
C GLY A 100 6.28 6.35 -1.90
N MET A 101 5.24 5.54 -1.83
CA MET A 101 3.87 6.00 -2.00
C MET A 101 3.06 5.57 -0.80
N ARG A 102 2.27 6.51 -0.27
CA ARG A 102 1.38 6.29 0.87
C ARG A 102 -0.04 6.56 0.44
N SER A 103 -0.96 5.70 0.84
CA SER A 103 -2.38 5.96 0.65
C SER A 103 -2.78 7.22 1.41
N LYS A 104 -3.54 8.09 0.77
CA LYS A 104 -4.21 9.20 1.46
C LYS A 104 -5.10 8.63 2.56
N LYS A 105 -5.25 9.41 3.63
CA LYS A 105 -6.05 9.01 4.80
C LYS A 105 -7.43 8.54 4.34
N PHE A 106 -7.81 7.34 4.75
CA PHE A 106 -9.14 6.82 4.46
C PHE A 106 -10.21 7.68 5.12
N ASP A 107 -11.40 7.73 4.52
CA ASP A 107 -12.59 8.30 5.20
C ASP A 107 -13.07 7.29 6.26
N GLY A 108 -12.35 7.23 7.38
CA GLY A 108 -12.52 6.23 8.42
C GLY A 108 -11.32 5.28 8.49
N PHE A 109 -11.56 4.00 8.24
CA PHE A 109 -10.58 2.92 8.28
C PHE A 109 -10.98 1.81 7.31
N ILE A 110 -10.03 0.96 6.94
CA ILE A 110 -10.30 -0.30 6.24
C ILE A 110 -10.36 -1.39 7.29
N ASP A 111 -11.50 -2.07 7.32
CA ASP A 111 -11.70 -3.29 8.10
C ASP A 111 -11.18 -4.50 7.30
N LEU A 112 -10.14 -5.13 7.84
CA LEU A 112 -9.50 -6.35 7.35
C LEU A 112 -9.64 -7.53 8.34
N ASP A 113 -10.48 -7.42 9.37
CA ASP A 113 -10.57 -8.42 10.46
C ASP A 113 -10.95 -9.82 9.95
N GLY A 114 -11.73 -9.89 8.87
CA GLY A 114 -12.11 -11.15 8.23
C GLY A 114 -11.16 -11.66 7.14
N TYR A 115 -9.92 -11.17 7.08
CA TYR A 115 -8.90 -11.58 6.10
C TYR A 115 -7.61 -11.95 6.83
N ASP A 116 -6.82 -12.84 6.23
CA ASP A 116 -5.60 -13.38 6.85
C ASP A 116 -4.32 -12.73 6.31
N ALA A 117 -4.37 -12.21 5.09
CA ALA A 117 -3.20 -11.67 4.40
C ALA A 117 -3.53 -10.51 3.47
N ILE A 118 -2.51 -9.70 3.21
CA ILE A 118 -2.50 -8.73 2.11
C ILE A 118 -1.70 -9.32 0.97
N ALA A 119 -2.28 -9.32 -0.23
CA ALA A 119 -1.59 -9.71 -1.45
C ALA A 119 -1.45 -8.53 -2.40
N MET A 120 -0.35 -8.51 -3.15
CA MET A 120 -0.10 -7.53 -4.19
C MET A 120 0.50 -8.21 -5.41
N ARG A 121 -0.01 -7.84 -6.59
CA ARG A 121 0.55 -8.29 -7.88
C ARG A 121 1.47 -7.22 -8.43
N LEU A 122 2.74 -7.60 -8.60
CA LEU A 122 3.86 -6.69 -8.89
C LEU A 122 4.73 -7.20 -10.04
N ARG A 123 5.38 -6.29 -10.77
CA ARG A 123 6.50 -6.58 -11.69
C ARG A 123 7.62 -5.56 -11.50
N GLY A 124 8.86 -6.03 -11.33
CA GLY A 124 10.03 -5.15 -11.20
C GLY A 124 11.17 -5.50 -12.18
N ASP A 125 11.28 -6.76 -12.55
CA ASP A 125 12.31 -7.33 -13.45
C ASP A 125 11.69 -7.88 -14.76
N GLY A 126 10.45 -7.52 -15.05
CA GLY A 126 9.66 -8.05 -16.17
C GLY A 126 8.87 -9.32 -15.86
N ARG A 127 9.09 -9.98 -14.70
CA ARG A 127 8.30 -11.13 -14.25
C ARG A 127 7.16 -10.68 -13.34
N CYS A 128 6.04 -11.40 -13.41
CA CYS A 128 4.87 -11.16 -12.58
C CYS A 128 4.95 -11.99 -11.30
N TYR A 129 4.91 -11.30 -10.16
CA TYR A 129 4.90 -11.92 -8.84
C TYR A 129 3.62 -11.56 -8.09
N ILE A 130 3.15 -12.49 -7.26
CA ILE A 130 2.17 -12.20 -6.22
C ILE A 130 2.90 -12.31 -4.89
N SER A 131 3.07 -11.18 -4.21
CA SER A 131 3.61 -11.14 -2.86
C SER A 131 2.46 -11.18 -1.87
N THR A 132 2.48 -12.15 -0.96
CA THR A 132 1.45 -12.33 0.08
C THR A 132 2.09 -12.13 1.46
N ILE A 133 1.54 -11.21 2.23
CA ILE A 133 2.02 -10.81 3.55
C ILE A 133 0.94 -11.17 4.58
N PRO A 134 1.15 -12.19 5.43
CA PRO A 134 0.20 -12.53 6.49
C PRO A 134 0.06 -11.39 7.49
N LEU A 135 -1.16 -11.03 7.86
CA LEU A 135 -1.44 -9.97 8.83
C LEU A 135 -0.86 -10.31 10.21
N ALA A 136 -0.86 -11.60 10.58
CA ALA A 136 -0.27 -12.10 11.82
C ALA A 136 1.27 -12.02 11.88
N ARG A 137 1.96 -11.63 10.78
CA ARG A 137 3.43 -11.55 10.71
C ARG A 137 3.96 -10.12 10.56
N TYR A 138 3.10 -9.12 10.76
CA TYR A 138 3.56 -7.74 10.73
C TYR A 138 4.48 -7.44 11.92
N LEU A 139 5.62 -6.84 11.61
CA LEU A 139 6.57 -6.39 12.63
C LEU A 139 6.36 -4.89 12.88
N PRO A 140 6.20 -4.47 14.15
CA PRO A 140 6.13 -3.07 14.48
C PRO A 140 7.47 -2.40 14.14
N THR A 141 7.41 -1.20 13.54
CA THR A 141 8.59 -0.43 13.17
C THR A 141 8.52 0.99 13.69
N TRP A 142 9.69 1.54 14.05
CA TRP A 142 9.86 2.93 14.41
C TRP A 142 11.02 3.53 13.61
N ARG A 143 10.75 4.61 12.86
CA ARG A 143 11.74 5.29 12.00
C ARG A 143 12.54 4.31 11.11
N GLY A 144 11.86 3.34 10.51
CA GLY A 144 12.46 2.34 9.61
C GLY A 144 13.20 1.19 10.29
N ASN A 145 13.19 1.10 11.62
CA ASN A 145 13.78 -0.01 12.36
C ASN A 145 12.69 -0.88 12.98
N VAL A 146 12.84 -2.20 12.91
CA VAL A 146 11.98 -3.13 13.66
C VAL A 146 12.21 -2.91 15.14
N ILE A 147 11.11 -2.79 15.89
CA ILE A 147 11.16 -2.74 17.35
C ILE A 147 10.80 -4.12 17.90
N ASP A 148 11.59 -4.60 18.85
CA ASP A 148 11.38 -5.89 19.51
C ASP A 148 10.32 -5.73 20.61
N VAL A 149 9.07 -5.64 20.17
CA VAL A 149 7.90 -5.62 21.05
C VAL A 149 6.84 -6.55 20.48
N GLU A 150 6.27 -7.36 21.36
CA GLU A 150 5.13 -8.19 21.02
C GLU A 150 3.88 -7.31 20.99
N MET A 151 3.55 -6.80 19.81
CA MET A 151 2.38 -5.97 19.58
C MET A 151 1.61 -6.53 18.39
N GLU A 152 0.38 -6.95 18.66
CA GLU A 152 -0.52 -7.41 17.62
C GLU A 152 -1.09 -6.21 16.85
N MET A 153 -1.05 -6.29 15.51
CA MET A 153 -1.74 -5.33 14.65
C MET A 153 -3.26 -5.49 14.83
N ASN A 154 -4.02 -4.39 14.86
CA ASN A 154 -5.49 -4.45 14.77
C ASN A 154 -5.93 -4.43 13.29
N PRO A 155 -6.28 -5.58 12.67
CA PRO A 155 -6.69 -5.64 11.27
C PRO A 155 -8.06 -4.98 11.03
N GLY A 156 -8.94 -4.93 12.04
CA GLY A 156 -10.24 -4.26 11.94
C GLY A 156 -10.17 -2.74 11.80
N ARG A 157 -9.00 -2.11 11.97
CA ARG A 157 -8.84 -0.66 11.91
C ARG A 157 -7.56 -0.19 11.22
N VAL A 158 -7.40 -0.52 9.94
CA VAL A 158 -6.28 -0.04 9.13
C VAL A 158 -6.52 1.40 8.67
N LEU A 159 -5.60 2.32 9.00
CA LEU A 159 -5.72 3.76 8.71
C LEU A 159 -5.04 4.22 7.42
N GLY A 160 -4.10 3.42 6.92
CA GLY A 160 -3.32 3.71 5.73
C GLY A 160 -2.36 2.58 5.41
N MET A 161 -1.87 2.58 4.18
CA MET A 161 -0.87 1.64 3.69
C MET A 161 0.19 2.42 2.91
N SER A 162 1.42 1.93 2.92
CA SER A 162 2.50 2.51 2.12
C SER A 162 3.38 1.42 1.54
N LEU A 163 3.85 1.68 0.32
CA LEU A 163 4.94 0.96 -0.32
C LEU A 163 6.14 1.89 -0.38
N SER A 164 7.33 1.36 -0.13
CA SER A 164 8.59 2.10 -0.18
C SER A 164 9.67 1.24 -0.82
N VAL A 165 10.54 1.88 -1.58
CA VAL A 165 11.73 1.29 -2.19
C VAL A 165 12.94 2.04 -1.62
N ASN A 166 14.01 1.30 -1.35
CA ASN A 166 15.23 1.83 -0.76
C ASN A 166 16.44 1.36 -1.57
N ALA A 167 17.44 2.24 -1.71
CA ALA A 167 18.72 1.96 -2.33
C ALA A 167 19.52 0.97 -1.48
N GLU A 168 19.37 1.02 -0.16
CA GLU A 168 20.09 0.15 0.77
C GLU A 168 19.18 -0.91 1.41
N GLY A 169 19.74 -2.10 1.60
CA GLY A 169 19.04 -3.26 2.17
C GLY A 169 18.47 -4.20 1.12
N GLY A 170 17.70 -5.19 1.58
CA GLY A 170 17.12 -6.25 0.75
C GLY A 170 17.56 -7.64 1.19
N ALA A 171 16.85 -8.66 0.71
CA ALA A 171 17.22 -10.06 0.91
C ALA A 171 18.49 -10.40 0.11
N VAL A 172 19.14 -11.51 0.47
CA VAL A 172 20.30 -12.02 -0.29
C VAL A 172 19.91 -12.21 -1.76
N GLY A 173 20.68 -11.60 -2.67
CA GLY A 173 20.43 -11.63 -4.11
C GLY A 173 19.46 -10.56 -4.63
N ALA A 174 18.95 -9.68 -3.76
CA ALA A 174 18.21 -8.50 -4.22
C ALA A 174 19.13 -7.53 -4.98
N LYS A 175 18.57 -6.86 -5.99
CA LYS A 175 19.23 -5.72 -6.63
C LYS A 175 19.11 -4.52 -5.69
N SER A 176 20.25 -4.02 -5.21
CA SER A 176 20.36 -2.85 -4.34
C SER A 176 21.34 -1.84 -4.93
N GLY A 177 21.29 -0.61 -4.43
CA GLY A 177 22.10 0.52 -4.87
C GLY A 177 21.26 1.69 -5.38
N ALA A 178 21.92 2.84 -5.54
CA ALA A 178 21.35 4.01 -6.19
C ALA A 178 21.06 3.76 -7.68
N GLY A 179 20.17 4.56 -8.24
CA GLY A 179 19.79 4.52 -9.65
C GLY A 179 18.28 4.40 -9.87
N ASP A 180 17.92 4.14 -11.12
CA ASP A 180 16.52 4.11 -11.52
C ASP A 180 15.82 2.84 -11.01
N PHE A 181 14.61 3.02 -10.50
CA PHE A 181 13.70 1.94 -10.15
C PHE A 181 12.40 2.07 -10.92
N ARG A 182 11.78 0.92 -11.16
CA ARG A 182 10.45 0.81 -11.76
C ARG A 182 9.74 -0.42 -11.22
N VAL A 183 8.57 -0.19 -10.63
CA VAL A 183 7.70 -1.22 -10.09
C VAL A 183 6.32 -1.04 -10.71
N GLU A 184 5.87 -2.02 -11.47
CA GLU A 184 4.50 -2.12 -11.93
C GLU A 184 3.64 -2.78 -10.86
N ILE A 185 2.44 -2.25 -10.64
CA ILE A 185 1.50 -2.67 -9.59
C ILE A 185 0.11 -2.75 -10.19
N ASP A 186 -0.48 -3.94 -10.17
CA ASP A 186 -1.81 -4.15 -10.76
C ASP A 186 -2.90 -3.90 -9.71
N TRP A 187 -2.72 -4.50 -8.53
CA TRP A 187 -3.69 -4.45 -7.45
C TRP A 187 -3.06 -4.76 -6.10
N ILE A 188 -3.75 -4.33 -5.06
CA ILE A 188 -3.53 -4.74 -3.67
C ILE A 188 -4.87 -5.27 -3.15
N LYS A 189 -4.88 -6.50 -2.65
CA LYS A 189 -6.07 -7.20 -2.15
C LYS A 189 -5.85 -7.68 -0.71
N ALA A 190 -6.94 -7.81 0.03
CA ALA A 190 -7.00 -8.64 1.22
C ALA A 190 -7.45 -10.05 0.79
N LEU A 191 -6.83 -11.08 1.34
CA LEU A 191 -7.13 -12.48 1.06
C LEU A 191 -7.55 -13.19 2.36
N ARG A 192 -8.63 -13.95 2.26
CA ARG A 192 -9.02 -14.94 3.26
C ARG A 192 -8.47 -16.28 2.80
N MET A 193 -7.56 -16.83 3.58
CA MET A 193 -6.95 -18.13 3.28
C MET A 193 -7.94 -19.24 3.68
N PRO A 194 -8.01 -20.33 2.90
CA PRO A 194 -8.88 -21.48 3.19
C PRO A 194 -8.42 -22.28 4.41
#